data_AF-A0A4Y8KID6-F1
#
_entry.id   AF-A0A4Y8KID6-F1
#
_cell.length_a   1.000
_cell.length_b   1.000
_cell.length_c   1.000
_cell.angle_alpha   90.00
_cell.angle_beta   90.00
_cell.angle_gamma   90.00
#
_symmetry.space_group_name_H-M   'P 1'
#
loop_
_entity.id
_entity.type
_entity.pdbx_description
1 polymer ?
#
loop_
_entity_poly.entity_id
_entity_poly.type
_entity_poly.pdbx_seq_one_letter_code
_entity_poly.pdbx_strand_id
1 'polypeptide(L)'
;MPVTTQVARVKVRGPLVEYRDGFEAELQRLSYLPASMVNQFHLLAHFSYWLEAEGLALEDLTVEQVDAFLDERRRTRTALFSHKAMRPLLGWLAATGVIAEAVAMGALPPEDPAVLVRFEQYLLRERRIGASTTMAYVVRVRRFLATYVPAGGFTALGGAEVTRALLDEGAGRAPASVKKFGYALRSFLRFCFITGELDRDLTGATLVIRNPLPSLLPVGASAAHIETLLTSCDRGTAAGRREYAVVMLLTRLGLRAGEVAGMQLEDIRWHSGEVLIRGKGAKDAYLPLPAEVGEAVVDYLLHSRAADDEVREVFCALRAPRHRLGSSAIWLIVTRACTRAGLQPFGPHQLRHGLAEAMVAAEVPLAGIGQVLRHEDPATTANYARVDVVRLRQLAQPWPGGGELS
;
A
#
# COMPACT_ATOMS: atom_id res chain seq x y z
N MET A 1 41.14 12.73 -1.13
CA MET A 1 41.40 11.51 -0.34
C MET A 1 40.22 10.59 -0.53
N PRO A 2 40.43 9.32 -0.95
CA PRO A 2 39.32 8.42 -1.24
C PRO A 2 38.55 8.18 0.05
N VAL A 3 37.22 8.15 -0.05
CA VAL A 3 36.32 7.80 1.04
C VAL A 3 36.60 6.34 1.39
N THR A 4 37.56 6.09 2.29
CA THR A 4 37.69 4.79 2.96
C THR A 4 36.44 4.67 3.82
N THR A 5 35.40 4.13 3.21
CA THR A 5 34.01 4.13 3.61
C THR A 5 33.85 3.57 5.02
N GLN A 6 32.95 4.14 5.83
CA GLN A 6 32.60 3.61 7.16
C GLN A 6 32.26 2.10 7.14
N VAL A 7 31.88 1.57 5.97
CA VAL A 7 31.74 0.14 5.66
C VAL A 7 33.01 -0.66 5.99
N ALA A 8 34.20 -0.17 5.61
CA ALA A 8 35.49 -0.80 5.87
C ALA A 8 35.81 -0.93 7.38
N ARG A 9 35.15 -0.14 8.24
CA ARG A 9 35.30 -0.23 9.70
C ARG A 9 34.47 -1.34 10.33
N VAL A 10 33.45 -1.85 9.64
CA VAL A 10 32.63 -2.95 10.14
C VAL A 10 33.44 -4.24 10.03
N LYS A 11 33.90 -4.77 11.16
CA LYS A 11 34.57 -6.08 11.20
C LYS A 11 33.53 -7.17 10.98
N VAL A 12 33.80 -8.05 10.03
CA VAL A 12 33.06 -9.30 9.79
C VAL A 12 34.02 -10.43 10.15
N ARG A 13 33.56 -11.44 10.89
CA ARG A 13 34.27 -12.69 11.17
C ARG A 13 33.28 -13.86 11.01
N GLY A 14 33.79 -15.08 10.96
CA GLY A 14 32.96 -16.27 10.74
C GLY A 14 32.68 -16.53 9.26
N PRO A 15 31.63 -17.33 8.95
CA PRO A 15 31.40 -17.89 7.62
C PRO A 15 31.24 -16.88 6.48
N LEU A 16 30.83 -15.63 6.77
CA LEU A 16 30.53 -14.64 5.73
C LEU A 16 31.71 -13.71 5.37
N VAL A 17 32.92 -13.97 5.88
CA VAL A 17 34.10 -13.12 5.63
C VAL A 17 34.49 -13.06 4.17
N GLU A 18 34.54 -14.21 3.49
CA GLU A 18 34.95 -14.30 2.09
C GLU A 18 33.95 -13.63 1.12
N TYR A 19 32.69 -13.51 1.53
CA TYR A 19 31.61 -12.93 0.74
C TYR A 19 31.51 -11.41 0.87
N ARG A 20 32.34 -10.80 1.72
CA ARG A 20 32.28 -9.38 2.06
C ARG A 20 32.37 -8.47 0.83
N ASP A 21 33.39 -8.67 0.01
CA ASP A 21 33.70 -7.77 -1.11
C ASP A 21 32.68 -7.94 -2.24
N GLY A 22 32.24 -9.18 -2.49
CA GLY A 22 31.17 -9.49 -3.43
C GLY A 22 29.84 -8.86 -3.02
N PHE A 23 29.50 -8.90 -1.74
CA PHE A 23 28.29 -8.25 -1.23
C PHE A 23 28.39 -6.72 -1.28
N GLU A 24 29.60 -6.15 -1.10
CA GLU A 24 29.81 -4.71 -1.29
C GLU A 24 29.49 -4.29 -2.72
N ALA A 25 30.01 -5.03 -3.71
CA ALA A 25 29.75 -4.79 -5.12
C ALA A 25 28.25 -4.92 -5.46
N GLU A 26 27.56 -5.91 -4.90
CA GLU A 26 26.12 -6.05 -5.11
C GLU A 26 25.31 -4.89 -4.52
N LEU A 27 25.64 -4.44 -3.31
CA LEU A 27 24.99 -3.28 -2.72
C LEU A 27 25.22 -2.00 -3.55
N GLN A 28 26.42 -1.84 -4.13
CA GLN A 28 26.73 -0.76 -5.06
C GLN A 28 25.89 -0.88 -6.34
N ARG A 29 25.78 -2.07 -6.92
CA ARG A 29 24.93 -2.36 -8.10
C ARG A 29 23.47 -2.02 -7.83
N LEU A 30 22.96 -2.37 -6.65
CA LEU A 30 21.61 -2.00 -6.19
C LEU A 30 21.45 -0.52 -5.83
N SER A 31 22.49 0.30 -6.03
CA SER A 31 22.53 1.74 -5.76
C SER A 31 22.35 2.12 -4.28
N TYR A 32 22.84 1.31 -3.34
CA TYR A 32 22.84 1.66 -1.92
C TYR A 32 23.75 2.86 -1.65
N LEU A 33 23.24 3.83 -0.86
CA LEU A 33 24.07 4.93 -0.36
C LEU A 33 25.12 4.40 0.63
N PRO A 34 26.34 4.96 0.69
CA PRO A 34 27.39 4.50 1.60
C PRO A 34 26.95 4.36 3.07
N ALA A 35 26.18 5.32 3.57
CA ALA A 35 25.63 5.27 4.93
C ALA A 35 24.60 4.12 5.14
N SER A 36 23.87 3.74 4.09
CA SER A 36 22.93 2.61 4.13
C SER A 36 23.63 1.26 4.00
N MET A 37 24.75 1.21 3.28
CA MET A 37 25.61 0.03 3.21
C MET A 37 26.14 -0.34 4.60
N VAL A 38 26.56 0.63 5.42
CA VAL A 38 27.03 0.37 6.79
C VAL A 38 26.03 -0.46 7.62
N ASN A 39 24.72 -0.17 7.51
CA ASN A 39 23.69 -0.94 8.20
C ASN A 39 23.54 -2.36 7.65
N GLN A 40 23.68 -2.55 6.35
CA GLN A 40 23.70 -3.87 5.73
C GLN A 40 24.95 -4.66 6.14
N PHE A 41 26.09 -4.00 6.31
CA PHE A 41 27.30 -4.64 6.84
C PHE A 41 27.21 -4.99 8.32
N HIS A 42 26.51 -4.18 9.14
CA HIS A 42 26.18 -4.59 10.51
C HIS A 42 25.19 -5.76 10.57
N LEU A 43 24.29 -5.88 9.57
CA LEU A 43 23.44 -7.05 9.43
C LEU A 43 24.27 -8.29 9.05
N LEU A 44 25.11 -8.18 8.02
CA LEU A 44 26.05 -9.20 7.58
C LEU A 44 26.94 -9.69 8.73
N ALA A 45 27.60 -8.78 9.44
CA ALA A 45 28.51 -9.13 10.54
C ALA A 45 27.78 -9.87 11.66
N HIS A 46 26.62 -9.39 12.09
CA HIS A 46 25.85 -10.04 13.14
C HIS A 46 25.34 -11.42 12.71
N PHE A 47 24.88 -11.55 11.47
CA PHE A 47 24.44 -12.84 10.94
C PHE A 47 25.62 -13.82 10.87
N SER A 48 26.79 -13.36 10.43
CA SER A 48 28.01 -14.16 10.39
C SER A 48 28.45 -14.64 11.78
N TYR A 49 28.40 -13.77 12.79
CA TYR A 49 28.70 -14.16 14.17
C TYR A 49 27.70 -15.16 14.73
N TRP A 50 26.43 -14.99 14.39
CA TRP A 50 25.37 -15.90 14.80
C TRP A 50 25.56 -17.29 14.17
N LEU A 51 25.86 -17.37 12.88
CA LEU A 51 26.18 -18.64 12.21
C LEU A 51 27.40 -19.33 12.83
N GLU A 52 28.45 -18.56 13.16
CA GLU A 52 29.64 -19.09 13.84
C GLU A 52 29.32 -19.63 15.25
N ALA A 53 28.50 -18.92 16.01
CA ALA A 53 28.10 -19.33 17.35
C ALA A 53 27.22 -20.59 17.36
N GLU A 54 26.33 -20.73 16.37
CA GLU A 54 25.44 -21.88 16.20
C GLU A 54 26.12 -23.04 15.42
N GLY A 55 27.36 -22.86 14.94
CA GLY A 55 28.11 -23.87 14.20
C GLY A 55 27.48 -24.21 12.84
N LEU A 56 26.82 -23.26 12.20
CA LEU A 56 26.05 -23.46 10.96
C LEU A 56 26.87 -23.15 9.72
N ALA A 57 26.84 -24.06 8.74
CA ALA A 57 27.36 -23.85 7.40
C ALA A 57 26.33 -23.13 6.52
N LEU A 58 26.79 -22.34 5.53
CA LEU A 58 25.91 -21.61 4.63
C LEU A 58 25.15 -22.55 3.68
N GLU A 59 25.80 -23.64 3.24
CA GLU A 59 25.24 -24.63 2.32
C GLU A 59 24.03 -25.39 2.90
N ASP A 60 24.03 -25.61 4.22
CA ASP A 60 22.96 -26.30 4.96
C ASP A 60 21.98 -25.34 5.65
N LEU A 61 22.10 -24.04 5.38
CA LEU A 61 21.27 -23.03 6.02
C LEU A 61 19.79 -23.27 5.70
N THR A 62 18.93 -23.29 6.71
CA THR A 62 17.47 -23.43 6.54
C THR A 62 16.73 -22.13 6.78
N VAL A 63 15.48 -22.08 6.34
CA VAL A 63 14.58 -20.95 6.59
C VAL A 63 14.35 -20.74 8.09
N GLU A 64 14.15 -21.83 8.83
CA GLU A 64 13.86 -21.81 10.27
C GLU A 64 15.04 -21.24 11.06
N GLN A 65 16.26 -21.50 10.60
CA GLN A 65 17.48 -20.91 11.17
C GLN A 65 17.54 -19.41 10.91
N VAL A 66 17.16 -18.95 9.71
CA VAL A 66 17.02 -17.51 9.44
C VAL A 66 15.94 -16.89 10.34
N ASP A 67 14.81 -17.56 10.56
CA ASP A 67 13.77 -17.12 11.49
C ASP A 67 14.29 -17.00 12.93
N ALA A 68 15.04 -17.99 13.41
CA ALA A 68 15.67 -17.98 14.73
C ALA A 68 16.62 -16.79 14.90
N PHE A 69 17.48 -16.52 13.90
CA PHE A 69 18.33 -15.34 13.88
C PHE A 69 17.52 -14.04 13.93
N LEU A 70 16.44 -13.93 13.15
CA LEU A 70 15.61 -12.73 13.10
C LEU A 70 14.89 -12.49 14.43
N ASP A 71 14.44 -13.54 15.10
CA ASP A 71 13.82 -13.47 16.42
C ASP A 71 14.82 -13.04 17.50
N GLU A 72 16.04 -13.58 17.48
CA GLU A 72 17.11 -13.12 18.37
C GLU A 72 17.46 -11.65 18.13
N ARG A 73 17.67 -11.29 16.86
CA ARG A 73 18.00 -9.92 16.47
C ARG A 73 16.92 -8.93 16.87
N ARG A 74 15.63 -9.33 16.81
CA ARG A 74 14.50 -8.48 17.22
C ARG A 74 14.53 -8.13 18.71
N ARG A 75 15.14 -8.97 19.54
CA ARG A 75 15.30 -8.70 20.99
C ARG A 75 16.33 -7.62 21.28
N THR A 76 17.36 -7.49 20.44
CA THR A 76 18.54 -6.65 20.72
C THR A 76 18.69 -5.45 19.78
N ARG A 77 17.98 -5.43 18.64
CA ARG A 77 18.11 -4.41 17.59
C ARG A 77 16.78 -3.78 17.23
N THR A 78 16.81 -2.48 16.92
CA THR A 78 15.64 -1.67 16.54
C THR A 78 15.42 -1.56 15.03
N ALA A 79 16.27 -2.19 14.20
CA ALA A 79 16.15 -2.17 12.74
C ALA A 79 16.73 -3.45 12.09
N LEU A 80 16.31 -3.70 10.85
CA LEU A 80 16.75 -4.82 10.01
C LEU A 80 16.57 -6.20 10.68
N PHE A 81 15.36 -6.51 11.14
CA PHE A 81 14.99 -7.76 11.84
C PHE A 81 13.86 -8.52 11.13
N SER A 82 13.73 -8.34 9.82
CA SER A 82 12.72 -9.03 9.00
C SER A 82 13.36 -9.70 7.80
N HIS A 83 12.68 -10.70 7.23
CA HIS A 83 13.06 -11.33 5.96
C HIS A 83 13.28 -10.32 4.84
N LYS A 84 12.43 -9.27 4.78
CA LYS A 84 12.61 -8.17 3.83
C LYS A 84 13.97 -7.47 3.98
N ALA A 85 14.48 -7.35 5.21
CA ALA A 85 15.79 -6.76 5.47
C ALA A 85 16.95 -7.70 5.09
N MET A 86 16.76 -9.01 5.19
CA MET A 86 17.73 -10.04 4.80
C MET A 86 17.78 -10.26 3.27
N ARG A 87 16.71 -9.90 2.55
CA ARG A 87 16.57 -10.15 1.11
C ARG A 87 17.75 -9.70 0.24
N PRO A 88 18.40 -8.53 0.46
CA PRO A 88 19.59 -8.17 -0.32
C PRO A 88 20.75 -9.17 -0.13
N LEU A 89 20.99 -9.60 1.11
CA LEU A 89 22.07 -10.53 1.43
C LEU A 89 21.75 -11.95 0.97
N LEU A 90 20.61 -12.50 1.39
CA LEU A 90 20.25 -13.88 1.07
C LEU A 90 19.95 -14.04 -0.43
N GLY A 91 19.30 -13.05 -1.05
CA GLY A 91 19.04 -13.07 -2.50
C GLY A 91 20.32 -13.09 -3.32
N TRP A 92 21.33 -12.33 -2.90
CA TRP A 92 22.64 -12.35 -3.53
C TRP A 92 23.38 -13.67 -3.32
N LEU A 93 23.44 -14.18 -2.08
CA LEU A 93 24.05 -15.47 -1.78
C LEU A 93 23.40 -16.63 -2.56
N ALA A 94 22.08 -16.60 -2.73
CA ALA A 94 21.37 -17.59 -3.54
C ALA A 94 21.68 -17.43 -5.04
N ALA A 95 21.73 -16.19 -5.55
CA ALA A 95 22.10 -15.91 -6.94
C ALA A 95 23.53 -16.35 -7.28
N THR A 96 24.44 -16.35 -6.29
CA THR A 96 25.81 -16.88 -6.43
C THR A 96 25.94 -18.36 -6.10
N GLY A 97 24.83 -19.05 -5.79
CA GLY A 97 24.79 -20.50 -5.53
C GLY A 97 25.34 -20.93 -4.17
N VAL A 98 25.53 -20.00 -3.24
CA VAL A 98 26.10 -20.25 -1.90
C VAL A 98 25.07 -20.85 -0.93
N ILE A 99 23.80 -20.47 -1.10
CA ILE A 99 22.68 -20.98 -0.31
C ILE A 99 21.54 -21.41 -1.25
N ALA A 100 20.64 -22.26 -0.78
CA ALA A 100 19.45 -22.64 -1.55
C ALA A 100 18.50 -21.44 -1.80
N GLU A 101 17.91 -21.36 -2.99
CA GLU A 101 16.97 -20.29 -3.36
C GLU A 101 15.76 -20.21 -2.41
N ALA A 102 15.31 -21.35 -1.88
CA ALA A 102 14.24 -21.44 -0.89
C ALA A 102 14.55 -20.63 0.39
N VAL A 103 15.81 -20.60 0.82
CA VAL A 103 16.26 -19.87 2.03
C VAL A 103 16.18 -18.37 1.80
N ALA A 104 16.55 -17.91 0.60
CA ALA A 104 16.49 -16.50 0.24
C ALA A 104 15.07 -15.95 0.08
N MET A 105 14.13 -16.81 -0.32
CA MET A 105 12.71 -16.47 -0.36
C MET A 105 12.07 -16.43 1.04
N GLY A 106 12.69 -17.06 2.04
CA GLY A 106 12.14 -17.27 3.38
C GLY A 106 11.07 -18.36 3.39
N ALA A 107 10.39 -18.54 4.52
CA ALA A 107 9.32 -19.53 4.63
C ALA A 107 8.28 -19.19 3.58
N LEU A 108 8.11 -20.07 2.60
CA LEU A 108 6.89 -20.10 1.83
C LEU A 108 5.77 -20.17 2.87
N PRO A 109 4.76 -19.27 2.82
CA PRO A 109 3.58 -19.49 3.64
C PRO A 109 3.12 -20.94 3.42
N PRO A 110 2.65 -21.64 4.48
CA PRO A 110 2.23 -23.03 4.34
C PRO A 110 1.39 -23.16 3.09
N GLU A 111 1.66 -24.19 2.27
CA GLU A 111 1.01 -24.34 0.96
C GLU A 111 -0.48 -24.06 1.13
N ASP A 112 -0.97 -23.09 0.35
CA ASP A 112 -2.35 -22.71 0.44
C ASP A 112 -3.19 -23.98 0.21
N PRO A 113 -4.15 -24.29 1.10
CA PRO A 113 -5.02 -25.43 0.90
C PRO A 113 -5.55 -25.42 -0.53
N ALA A 114 -5.60 -26.56 -1.22
CA ALA A 114 -5.94 -26.60 -2.65
C ALA A 114 -7.23 -25.84 -2.98
N VAL A 115 -8.19 -25.82 -2.05
CA VAL A 115 -9.44 -25.04 -2.11
C VAL A 115 -9.20 -23.52 -2.19
N LEU A 116 -8.20 -22.98 -1.51
CA LEU A 116 -7.84 -21.57 -1.51
C LEU A 116 -7.18 -21.15 -2.83
N VAL A 117 -6.34 -22.03 -3.41
CA VAL A 117 -5.77 -21.83 -4.76
C VAL A 117 -6.89 -21.83 -5.81
N ARG A 118 -7.81 -22.81 -5.74
CA ARG A 118 -9.00 -22.82 -6.64
C ARG A 118 -9.87 -21.58 -6.44
N PHE A 119 -10.06 -21.13 -5.20
CA PHE A 119 -10.81 -19.90 -4.91
C PHE A 119 -10.15 -18.67 -5.50
N GLU A 120 -8.83 -18.54 -5.41
CA GLU A 120 -8.08 -17.45 -6.06
C GLU A 120 -8.29 -17.45 -7.58
N GLN A 121 -8.17 -18.62 -8.21
CA GLN A 121 -8.41 -18.78 -9.65
C GLN A 121 -9.85 -18.43 -10.04
N TYR A 122 -10.84 -18.89 -9.27
CA TYR A 122 -12.24 -18.54 -9.43
C TYR A 122 -12.46 -17.02 -9.37
N LEU A 123 -11.84 -16.33 -8.40
CA LEU A 123 -11.93 -14.87 -8.28
C LEU A 123 -11.32 -14.15 -9.49
N LEU A 124 -10.15 -14.57 -9.95
CA LEU A 124 -9.42 -13.92 -11.05
C LEU A 124 -10.04 -14.22 -12.43
N ARG A 125 -10.34 -15.48 -12.71
CA ARG A 125 -10.71 -15.95 -14.06
C ARG A 125 -12.21 -15.86 -14.31
N GLU A 126 -13.00 -16.42 -13.40
CA GLU A 126 -14.46 -16.51 -13.58
C GLU A 126 -15.16 -15.24 -13.11
N ARG A 127 -14.79 -14.73 -11.93
CA ARG A 127 -15.42 -13.52 -11.36
C ARG A 127 -14.78 -12.22 -11.80
N ARG A 128 -13.60 -12.29 -12.45
CA ARG A 128 -12.83 -11.14 -12.94
C ARG A 128 -12.63 -10.04 -11.88
N ILE A 129 -12.45 -10.47 -10.63
CA ILE A 129 -12.13 -9.58 -9.52
C ILE A 129 -10.68 -9.14 -9.65
N GLY A 130 -10.43 -7.84 -9.48
CA GLY A 130 -9.07 -7.29 -9.60
C GLY A 130 -8.09 -7.90 -8.59
N ALA A 131 -6.86 -8.14 -9.02
CA ALA A 131 -5.84 -8.88 -8.26
C ALA A 131 -5.63 -8.38 -6.82
N SER A 132 -5.67 -7.08 -6.58
CA SER A 132 -5.55 -6.51 -5.22
C SER A 132 -6.72 -6.86 -4.31
N THR A 133 -7.94 -6.94 -4.87
CA THR A 133 -9.14 -7.35 -4.13
C THR A 133 -9.13 -8.86 -3.90
N THR A 134 -8.70 -9.63 -4.91
CA THR A 134 -8.51 -11.09 -4.81
C THR A 134 -7.52 -11.43 -3.70
N MET A 135 -6.33 -10.84 -3.70
CA MET A 135 -5.34 -11.01 -2.64
C MET A 135 -5.92 -10.68 -1.26
N ALA A 136 -6.68 -9.58 -1.16
CA ALA A 136 -7.31 -9.21 0.09
C ALA A 136 -8.40 -10.21 0.54
N TYR A 137 -9.06 -10.90 -0.38
CA TYR A 137 -10.02 -11.97 -0.06
C TYR A 137 -9.26 -13.22 0.40
N VAL A 138 -8.27 -13.67 -0.38
CA VAL A 138 -7.43 -14.84 -0.09
C VAL A 138 -6.79 -14.74 1.30
N VAL A 139 -6.16 -13.61 1.63
CA VAL A 139 -5.53 -13.41 2.96
C VAL A 139 -6.55 -13.54 4.11
N ARG A 140 -7.76 -13.01 3.91
CA ARG A 140 -8.83 -13.10 4.93
C ARG A 140 -9.35 -14.52 5.07
N VAL A 141 -9.57 -15.21 3.95
CA VAL A 141 -10.03 -16.60 3.93
C VAL A 141 -8.98 -17.55 4.48
N ARG A 142 -7.69 -17.36 4.16
CA ARG A 142 -6.59 -18.14 4.74
C ARG A 142 -6.63 -18.13 6.27
N ARG A 143 -6.81 -16.95 6.87
CA ARG A 143 -6.94 -16.82 8.32
C ARG A 143 -8.18 -17.55 8.85
N PHE A 144 -9.29 -17.50 8.12
CA PHE A 144 -10.48 -18.27 8.49
C PHE A 144 -10.20 -19.78 8.48
N LEU A 145 -9.59 -20.28 7.40
CA LEU A 145 -9.27 -21.70 7.23
C LEU A 145 -8.34 -22.22 8.34
N ALA A 146 -7.32 -21.44 8.71
CA ALA A 146 -6.34 -21.83 9.72
C ALA A 146 -6.91 -21.95 11.15
N THR A 147 -8.04 -21.32 11.45
CA THR A 147 -8.53 -21.19 12.84
C THR A 147 -9.93 -21.77 13.06
N TYR A 148 -10.78 -21.78 12.04
CA TYR A 148 -12.20 -22.07 12.20
C TYR A 148 -12.69 -23.30 11.45
N VAL A 149 -11.85 -23.92 10.61
CA VAL A 149 -12.20 -25.20 9.97
C VAL A 149 -11.98 -26.33 10.99
N PRO A 150 -13.01 -27.12 11.32
CA PRO A 150 -12.87 -28.24 12.25
C PRO A 150 -11.98 -29.36 11.69
N ALA A 151 -11.53 -30.26 12.56
CA ALA A 151 -10.74 -31.44 12.14
C ALA A 151 -11.47 -32.33 11.12
N GLY A 152 -12.80 -32.33 11.12
CA GLY A 152 -13.63 -33.01 10.11
C GLY A 152 -13.69 -32.31 8.75
N GLY A 153 -12.96 -31.21 8.54
CA GLY A 153 -12.91 -30.48 7.29
C GLY A 153 -14.18 -29.68 6.98
N PHE A 154 -14.45 -29.45 5.70
CA PHE A 154 -15.58 -28.64 5.25
C PHE A 154 -16.95 -29.29 5.52
N THR A 155 -17.05 -30.62 5.55
CA THR A 155 -18.30 -31.34 5.85
C THR A 155 -18.76 -31.11 7.29
N ALA A 156 -17.81 -30.90 8.21
CA ALA A 156 -18.07 -30.55 9.60
C ALA A 156 -18.31 -29.03 9.80
N LEU A 157 -18.09 -28.19 8.78
CA LEU A 157 -18.25 -26.75 8.92
C LEU A 157 -19.73 -26.37 9.06
N GLY A 158 -20.02 -25.58 10.09
CA GLY A 158 -21.37 -25.09 10.38
C GLY A 158 -21.47 -23.56 10.37
N GLY A 159 -22.70 -23.07 10.56
CA GLY A 159 -22.94 -21.65 10.74
C GLY A 159 -22.33 -21.07 12.03
N ALA A 160 -22.11 -21.93 13.04
CA ALA A 160 -21.52 -21.54 14.32
C ALA A 160 -20.07 -21.08 14.14
N GLU A 161 -19.25 -21.80 13.37
CA GLU A 161 -17.86 -21.45 13.09
C GLU A 161 -17.77 -20.14 12.30
N VAL A 162 -18.64 -19.95 11.30
CA VAL A 162 -18.72 -18.72 10.50
C VAL A 162 -19.10 -17.53 11.36
N THR A 163 -20.09 -17.70 12.24
CA THR A 163 -20.55 -16.65 13.15
C THR A 163 -19.46 -16.29 14.16
N ARG A 164 -18.82 -17.30 14.77
CA ARG A 164 -17.72 -17.13 15.71
C ARG A 164 -16.54 -16.38 15.07
N ALA A 165 -16.17 -16.74 13.84
CA ALA A 165 -15.11 -16.04 13.11
C ALA A 165 -15.40 -14.54 12.92
N LEU A 166 -16.66 -14.17 12.67
CA LEU A 166 -17.07 -12.77 12.53
C LEU A 166 -17.08 -12.02 13.86
N LEU A 167 -17.51 -12.68 14.94
CA LEU A 167 -17.51 -12.11 16.29
C LEU A 167 -16.09 -11.86 16.80
N ASP A 168 -15.20 -12.84 16.64
CA ASP A 168 -13.79 -12.71 17.03
C ASP A 168 -13.08 -11.59 16.25
N GLU A 169 -13.35 -11.49 14.94
CA GLU A 169 -12.83 -10.39 14.11
C GLU A 169 -13.33 -9.02 14.61
N GLY A 170 -14.55 -8.97 15.16
CA GLY A 170 -15.16 -7.78 15.73
C GLY A 170 -14.59 -7.36 17.10
N ALA A 171 -14.00 -8.28 17.86
CA ALA A 171 -13.44 -7.98 19.18
C ALA A 171 -12.19 -7.08 19.11
N GLY A 172 -11.46 -7.10 17.97
CA GLY A 172 -10.19 -6.37 17.82
C GLY A 172 -10.11 -5.41 16.64
N ARG A 173 -11.19 -5.24 15.85
CA ARG A 173 -11.13 -4.44 14.61
C ARG A 173 -12.35 -3.54 14.41
N ALA A 174 -12.13 -2.43 13.71
CA ALA A 174 -13.19 -1.49 13.36
C ALA A 174 -14.29 -2.14 12.49
N PRO A 175 -15.57 -1.73 12.61
CA PRO A 175 -16.70 -2.35 11.90
C PRO A 175 -16.53 -2.42 10.37
N ALA A 176 -15.91 -1.40 9.76
CA ALA A 176 -15.60 -1.40 8.34
C ALA A 176 -14.62 -2.51 7.92
N SER A 177 -13.69 -2.92 8.80
CA SER A 177 -12.78 -4.04 8.56
C SER A 177 -13.52 -5.37 8.67
N VAL A 178 -14.35 -5.54 9.70
CA VAL A 178 -15.17 -6.74 9.89
C VAL A 178 -16.11 -6.91 8.69
N LYS A 179 -16.69 -5.83 8.18
CA LYS A 179 -17.56 -5.87 6.98
C LYS A 179 -16.83 -6.43 5.76
N LYS A 180 -15.58 -6.02 5.53
CA LYS A 180 -14.73 -6.55 4.45
C LYS A 180 -14.38 -8.01 4.65
N PHE A 181 -14.20 -8.45 5.89
CA PHE A 181 -14.04 -9.86 6.24
C PHE A 181 -15.30 -10.67 5.93
N GLY A 182 -16.49 -10.17 6.30
CA GLY A 182 -17.76 -10.77 5.93
C GLY A 182 -17.98 -10.89 4.41
N TYR A 183 -17.56 -9.90 3.61
CA TYR A 183 -17.63 -10.00 2.15
C TYR A 183 -16.75 -11.11 1.58
N ALA A 184 -15.50 -11.21 2.06
CA ALA A 184 -14.57 -12.26 1.64
C ALA A 184 -15.10 -13.65 2.03
N LEU A 185 -15.58 -13.80 3.27
CA LEU A 185 -16.19 -15.03 3.76
C LEU A 185 -17.41 -15.43 2.94
N ARG A 186 -18.34 -14.51 2.69
CA ARG A 186 -19.53 -14.80 1.90
C ARG A 186 -19.18 -15.26 0.49
N SER A 187 -18.19 -14.60 -0.14
CA SER A 187 -17.72 -15.00 -1.47
C SER A 187 -17.10 -16.41 -1.46
N PHE A 188 -16.33 -16.72 -0.43
CA PHE A 188 -15.69 -18.03 -0.27
C PHE A 188 -16.69 -19.14 0.03
N LEU A 189 -17.63 -18.94 0.97
CA LEU A 189 -18.66 -19.91 1.29
C LEU A 189 -19.57 -20.18 0.09
N ARG A 190 -19.88 -19.15 -0.71
CA ARG A 190 -20.60 -19.32 -1.98
C ARG A 190 -19.80 -20.19 -2.95
N PHE A 191 -18.49 -19.93 -3.09
CA PHE A 191 -17.59 -20.72 -3.93
C PHE A 191 -17.59 -22.19 -3.49
N CYS A 192 -17.33 -22.46 -2.20
CA CYS A 192 -17.33 -23.81 -1.65
C CYS A 192 -18.66 -24.55 -1.89
N PHE A 193 -19.80 -23.86 -1.81
CA PHE A 193 -21.10 -24.48 -2.10
C PHE A 193 -21.29 -24.82 -3.59
N ILE A 194 -20.94 -23.91 -4.51
CA ILE A 194 -21.11 -24.18 -5.95
C ILE A 194 -20.09 -25.20 -6.50
N THR A 195 -18.94 -25.37 -5.84
CA THR A 195 -17.93 -26.36 -6.22
C THR A 195 -18.06 -27.68 -5.47
N GLY A 196 -19.05 -27.81 -4.59
CA GLY A 196 -19.31 -29.05 -3.84
C GLY A 196 -18.38 -29.32 -2.66
N GLU A 197 -17.61 -28.34 -2.19
CA GLU A 197 -16.84 -28.46 -0.93
C GLU A 197 -17.74 -28.40 0.31
N LEU A 198 -18.89 -27.72 0.18
CA LEU A 198 -19.93 -27.64 1.20
C LEU A 198 -21.23 -28.24 0.67
N ASP A 199 -21.82 -29.15 1.44
CA ASP A 199 -23.12 -29.77 1.10
C ASP A 199 -24.31 -28.81 1.31
N ARG A 200 -24.08 -27.67 1.97
CA ARG A 200 -25.09 -26.66 2.29
C ARG A 200 -24.57 -25.24 2.15
N ASP A 201 -25.47 -24.32 1.81
CA ASP A 201 -25.15 -22.91 1.66
C ASP A 201 -25.03 -22.22 3.03
N LEU A 202 -23.79 -21.94 3.46
CA LEU A 202 -23.49 -21.23 4.71
C LEU A 202 -23.43 -19.70 4.56
N THR A 203 -23.73 -19.14 3.37
CA THR A 203 -23.61 -17.68 3.15
C THR A 203 -24.52 -16.87 4.06
N GLY A 204 -25.67 -17.41 4.47
CA GLY A 204 -26.60 -16.79 5.42
C GLY A 204 -26.04 -16.63 6.84
N ALA A 205 -25.03 -17.42 7.22
CA ALA A 205 -24.35 -17.28 8.52
C ALA A 205 -23.42 -16.06 8.57
N THR A 206 -23.16 -15.40 7.43
CA THR A 206 -22.38 -14.16 7.41
C THR A 206 -23.23 -12.98 7.90
N LEU A 207 -23.12 -12.67 9.19
CA LEU A 207 -23.83 -11.58 9.86
C LEU A 207 -23.80 -10.26 9.06
N VAL A 208 -24.91 -9.53 9.08
CA VAL A 208 -24.98 -8.19 8.49
C VAL A 208 -24.34 -7.20 9.46
N ILE A 209 -23.12 -6.77 9.12
CA ILE A 209 -22.39 -5.81 9.95
C ILE A 209 -22.89 -4.41 9.64
N ARG A 210 -23.59 -3.83 10.62
CA ARG A 210 -23.96 -2.42 10.60
C ARG A 210 -22.70 -1.59 10.80
N ASN A 211 -22.40 -0.77 9.81
CA ASN A 211 -21.41 0.30 9.91
C ASN A 211 -22.15 1.58 9.58
N PRO A 212 -22.91 2.17 10.54
CA PRO A 212 -23.53 3.46 10.30
C PRO A 212 -22.39 4.41 9.94
N LEU A 213 -22.43 4.96 8.72
CA LEU A 213 -21.47 6.00 8.36
C LEU A 213 -21.63 7.09 9.42
N PRO A 214 -20.54 7.53 10.08
CA PRO A 214 -20.60 8.78 10.82
C PRO A 214 -21.20 9.83 9.88
N SER A 215 -22.14 10.63 10.38
CA SER A 215 -22.76 11.74 9.64
C SER A 215 -21.78 12.83 9.19
N LEU A 216 -20.49 12.65 9.48
CA LEU A 216 -19.41 13.50 9.04
C LEU A 216 -19.22 13.32 7.53
N LEU A 217 -19.56 14.37 6.80
CA LEU A 217 -19.16 14.52 5.40
C LEU A 217 -17.65 14.25 5.29
N PRO A 218 -17.17 13.65 4.19
CA PRO A 218 -15.74 13.51 3.98
C PRO A 218 -15.12 14.90 4.01
N VAL A 219 -14.42 15.26 5.09
CA VAL A 219 -13.80 16.57 5.24
C VAL A 219 -12.55 16.60 4.37
N GLY A 220 -12.55 17.48 3.37
CA GLY A 220 -11.38 17.78 2.56
C GLY A 220 -10.29 18.49 3.36
N ALA A 221 -9.06 18.39 2.88
CA ALA A 221 -8.00 19.27 3.37
C ALA A 221 -8.31 20.71 2.91
N SER A 222 -8.32 21.68 3.83
CA SER A 222 -8.56 23.09 3.51
C SER A 222 -7.47 23.64 2.58
N ALA A 223 -7.79 24.70 1.84
CA ALA A 223 -6.82 25.38 0.98
C ALA A 223 -5.57 25.83 1.77
N ALA A 224 -5.77 26.35 2.99
CA ALA A 224 -4.67 26.72 3.89
C ALA A 224 -3.80 25.53 4.28
N HIS A 225 -4.40 24.36 4.61
CA HIS A 225 -3.62 23.16 4.91
C HIS A 225 -2.84 22.65 3.69
N ILE A 226 -3.42 22.74 2.49
CA ILE A 226 -2.75 22.36 1.24
C ILE A 226 -1.56 23.29 0.98
N GLU A 227 -1.72 24.60 1.15
CA GLU A 227 -0.65 25.58 1.00
C GLU A 227 0.48 25.34 2.02
N THR A 228 0.14 25.17 3.30
CA THR A 228 1.12 24.83 4.35
C THR A 228 1.86 23.54 4.03
N LEU A 229 1.16 22.52 3.53
CA LEU A 229 1.76 21.23 3.14
C LEU A 229 2.76 21.41 1.98
N LEU A 230 2.36 22.14 0.92
CA LEU A 230 3.22 22.40 -0.24
C LEU A 230 4.46 23.20 0.16
N THR A 231 4.31 24.24 0.98
CA THR A 231 5.41 25.08 1.49
C THR A 231 6.36 24.31 2.42
N SER A 232 5.87 23.29 3.13
CA SER A 232 6.69 22.44 4.00
C SER A 232 7.58 21.43 3.26
N CYS A 233 7.42 21.28 1.95
CA CYS A 233 8.20 20.37 1.14
C CYS A 233 9.57 21.01 0.81
N ASP A 234 10.64 20.49 1.41
CA ASP A 234 12.00 20.96 1.15
C ASP A 234 12.50 20.49 -0.23
N ARG A 235 12.25 21.32 -1.24
CA ARG A 235 12.67 21.10 -2.63
C ARG A 235 14.19 21.14 -2.83
N GLY A 236 14.98 21.51 -1.82
CA GLY A 236 16.43 21.32 -1.83
C GLY A 236 16.85 19.84 -1.75
N THR A 237 15.97 18.98 -1.25
CA THR A 237 16.24 17.54 -1.08
C THR A 237 15.52 16.68 -2.10
N ALA A 238 16.10 15.51 -2.41
CA ALA A 238 15.45 14.53 -3.29
C ALA A 238 14.10 14.02 -2.76
N ALA A 239 13.97 13.97 -1.43
CA ALA A 239 12.71 13.65 -0.78
C ALA A 239 11.65 14.74 -1.00
N GLY A 240 11.98 15.99 -0.70
CA GLY A 240 11.00 17.07 -0.79
C GLY A 240 10.58 17.40 -2.23
N ARG A 241 11.44 17.26 -3.25
CA ARG A 241 11.00 17.39 -4.66
C ARG A 241 9.97 16.33 -5.04
N ARG A 242 10.22 15.07 -4.64
CA ARG A 242 9.27 13.97 -4.87
C ARG A 242 7.95 14.22 -4.13
N GLU A 243 8.03 14.62 -2.87
CA GLU A 243 6.85 14.91 -2.05
C GLU A 243 6.03 16.05 -2.64
N TYR A 244 6.67 17.14 -3.05
CA TYR A 244 6.03 18.29 -3.69
C TYR A 244 5.30 17.89 -4.98
N ALA A 245 5.98 17.17 -5.88
CA ALA A 245 5.38 16.68 -7.12
C ALA A 245 4.17 15.75 -6.87
N VAL A 246 4.28 14.83 -5.90
CA VAL A 246 3.19 13.94 -5.50
C VAL A 246 1.99 14.75 -4.97
N VAL A 247 2.23 15.72 -4.09
CA VAL A 247 1.16 16.54 -3.52
C VAL A 247 0.49 17.39 -4.61
N MET A 248 1.25 17.99 -5.53
CA MET A 248 0.72 18.75 -6.67
C MET A 248 -0.22 17.91 -7.54
N LEU A 249 0.17 16.68 -7.88
CA LEU A 249 -0.70 15.75 -8.63
C LEU A 249 -1.99 15.41 -7.87
N LEU A 250 -1.90 15.19 -6.57
CA LEU A 250 -3.06 14.85 -5.73
C LEU A 250 -4.02 16.02 -5.56
N THR A 251 -3.52 17.25 -5.43
CA THR A 251 -4.34 18.44 -5.13
C THR A 251 -4.85 19.15 -6.37
N ARG A 252 -4.08 19.20 -7.46
CA ARG A 252 -4.46 19.92 -8.69
C ARG A 252 -5.25 19.07 -9.68
N LEU A 253 -4.90 17.78 -9.81
CA LEU A 253 -5.59 16.85 -10.71
C LEU A 253 -6.53 15.88 -9.97
N GLY A 254 -6.54 15.93 -8.63
CA GLY A 254 -7.41 15.08 -7.82
C GLY A 254 -7.09 13.58 -7.95
N LEU A 255 -5.86 13.19 -8.33
CA LEU A 255 -5.55 11.80 -8.62
C LEU A 255 -5.70 10.89 -7.37
N ARG A 256 -6.02 9.61 -7.59
CA ARG A 256 -5.98 8.59 -6.52
C ARG A 256 -4.53 8.21 -6.24
N ALA A 257 -4.24 7.80 -5.00
CA ALA A 257 -2.90 7.34 -4.61
C ALA A 257 -2.34 6.22 -5.52
N GLY A 258 -3.20 5.30 -5.98
CA GLY A 258 -2.81 4.25 -6.92
C GLY A 258 -2.53 4.76 -8.33
N GLU A 259 -3.24 5.78 -8.78
CA GLU A 259 -3.02 6.42 -10.09
C GLU A 259 -1.67 7.15 -10.09
N VAL A 260 -1.35 7.88 -9.02
CA VAL A 260 -0.03 8.52 -8.85
C VAL A 260 1.09 7.47 -8.77
N ALA A 261 0.89 6.42 -7.97
CA ALA A 261 1.89 5.37 -7.77
C ALA A 261 2.20 4.58 -9.06
N GLY A 262 1.19 4.35 -9.89
CA GLY A 262 1.31 3.57 -11.13
C GLY A 262 1.55 4.40 -12.39
N MET A 263 1.65 5.72 -12.28
CA MET A 263 1.93 6.61 -13.41
C MET A 263 3.30 6.28 -13.99
N GLN A 264 3.37 6.04 -15.30
CA GLN A 264 4.61 5.74 -16.01
C GLN A 264 5.13 6.97 -16.75
N LEU A 265 6.43 6.96 -17.09
CA LEU A 265 7.06 8.06 -17.83
C LEU A 265 6.38 8.31 -19.19
N GLU A 266 5.88 7.25 -19.84
CA GLU A 266 5.22 7.29 -21.14
C GLU A 266 3.78 7.82 -21.07
N ASP A 267 3.20 7.89 -19.87
CA ASP A 267 1.87 8.43 -19.67
C ASP A 267 1.85 9.97 -19.81
N ILE A 268 2.99 10.64 -19.71
CA ILE A 268 3.09 12.10 -19.78
C ILE A 268 3.45 12.55 -21.20
N ARG A 269 2.52 13.25 -21.85
CA ARG A 269 2.70 13.86 -23.17
C ARG A 269 3.10 15.33 -23.01
N TRP A 270 4.40 15.56 -22.85
CA TRP A 270 4.96 16.90 -22.62
C TRP A 270 4.61 17.90 -23.72
N HIS A 271 4.56 17.46 -24.99
CA HIS A 271 4.29 18.34 -26.12
C HIS A 271 2.85 18.85 -26.18
N SER A 272 1.88 18.01 -25.79
CA SER A 272 0.46 18.40 -25.74
C SER A 272 0.02 18.91 -24.37
N GLY A 273 0.88 18.81 -23.34
CA GLY A 273 0.53 19.18 -21.97
C GLY A 273 -0.57 18.29 -21.41
N GLU A 274 -0.49 16.98 -21.66
CA GLU A 274 -1.50 16.00 -21.22
C GLU A 274 -0.87 14.86 -20.44
N VAL A 275 -1.64 14.23 -19.55
CA VAL A 275 -1.25 13.04 -18.82
C VAL A 275 -2.33 11.96 -18.92
N LEU A 276 -1.92 10.75 -19.28
CA LEU A 276 -2.77 9.57 -19.28
C LEU A 276 -2.95 9.06 -17.86
N ILE A 277 -4.20 8.97 -17.39
CA ILE A 277 -4.53 8.40 -16.10
C ILE A 277 -5.18 7.05 -16.30
N ARG A 278 -4.48 6.00 -15.84
CA ARG A 278 -4.96 4.62 -15.92
C ARG A 278 -5.94 4.33 -14.78
N GLY A 279 -7.22 4.22 -15.12
CA GLY A 279 -8.31 4.06 -14.15
C GLY A 279 -8.58 2.61 -13.77
N LYS A 280 -9.37 2.43 -12.69
CA LYS A 280 -9.90 1.12 -12.33
C LYS A 280 -10.82 0.62 -13.47
N GLY A 281 -10.64 -0.65 -13.87
CA GLY A 281 -11.47 -1.27 -14.90
C GLY A 281 -11.09 -0.92 -16.35
N ALA A 282 -9.82 -0.59 -16.60
CA ALA A 282 -9.29 -0.22 -17.93
C ALA A 282 -9.96 1.02 -18.56
N LYS A 283 -10.45 1.94 -17.71
CA LYS A 283 -10.99 3.23 -18.14
C LYS A 283 -9.90 4.27 -18.04
N ASP A 284 -9.16 4.40 -19.13
CA ASP A 284 -8.09 5.38 -19.23
C ASP A 284 -8.65 6.73 -19.67
N ALA A 285 -8.06 7.82 -19.16
CA ALA A 285 -8.48 9.17 -19.50
C ALA A 285 -7.27 10.09 -19.59
N TYR A 286 -7.23 10.94 -20.63
CA TYR A 286 -6.29 12.05 -20.69
C TYR A 286 -6.82 13.22 -19.87
N LEU A 287 -5.94 13.77 -19.03
CA LEU A 287 -6.18 15.05 -18.38
C LEU A 287 -5.17 16.09 -18.86
N PRO A 288 -5.56 17.38 -18.95
CA PRO A 288 -4.60 18.46 -19.05
C PRO A 288 -3.61 18.41 -17.89
N LEU A 289 -2.33 18.63 -18.15
CA LEU A 289 -1.26 18.76 -17.17
C LEU A 289 -0.93 20.24 -17.01
N PRO A 290 -1.43 20.92 -15.95
CA PRO A 290 -1.12 22.33 -15.72
C PRO A 290 0.39 22.55 -15.60
N ALA A 291 0.87 23.68 -16.12
CA ALA A 291 2.31 23.99 -16.17
C ALA A 291 3.00 23.84 -14.81
N GLU A 292 2.41 24.38 -13.74
CA GLU A 292 2.95 24.26 -12.37
C GLU A 292 3.08 22.81 -11.88
N VAL A 293 2.20 21.91 -12.32
CA VAL A 293 2.26 20.49 -11.98
C VAL A 293 3.34 19.80 -12.82
N GLY A 294 3.38 20.11 -14.12
CA GLY A 294 4.42 19.62 -15.02
C GLY A 294 5.82 20.00 -14.54
N GLU A 295 6.02 21.26 -14.17
CA GLU A 295 7.27 21.79 -13.62
C GLU A 295 7.67 21.06 -12.34
N ALA A 296 6.73 20.80 -11.41
CA ALA A 296 7.00 20.04 -10.20
C ALA A 296 7.48 18.61 -10.51
N VAL A 297 6.84 17.95 -11.49
CA VAL A 297 7.23 16.61 -11.93
C VAL A 297 8.61 16.64 -12.61
N VAL A 298 8.85 17.58 -13.52
CA VAL A 298 10.15 17.76 -14.20
C VAL A 298 11.27 18.01 -13.19
N ASP A 299 11.05 18.86 -12.19
CA ASP A 299 12.03 19.16 -11.14
C ASP A 299 12.45 17.90 -10.38
N TYR A 300 11.49 17.02 -10.07
CA TYR A 300 11.78 15.71 -9.49
C TYR A 300 12.50 14.76 -10.46
N LEU A 301 12.02 14.67 -11.71
CA LEU A 301 12.58 13.75 -12.72
C LEU A 301 14.05 14.06 -13.04
N LEU A 302 14.40 15.34 -13.20
CA LEU A 302 15.75 15.75 -13.60
C LEU A 302 16.76 15.69 -12.46
N HIS A 303 16.34 15.93 -11.22
CA HIS A 303 17.29 16.20 -10.13
C HIS A 303 17.23 15.21 -8.97
N SER A 304 16.25 14.32 -8.92
CA SER A 304 16.00 13.47 -7.75
C SER A 304 15.69 12.03 -8.09
N ARG A 305 15.03 11.79 -9.22
CA ARG A 305 14.86 10.46 -9.78
C ARG A 305 16.19 10.04 -10.40
N ALA A 306 16.81 8.98 -9.87
CA ALA A 306 17.92 8.39 -10.62
C ALA A 306 17.33 7.63 -11.81
N ALA A 307 17.96 7.80 -12.97
CA ALA A 307 17.63 7.01 -14.14
C ALA A 307 17.99 5.55 -13.86
N ASP A 308 16.96 4.72 -13.79
CA ASP A 308 17.05 3.27 -13.73
C ASP A 308 16.09 2.76 -14.81
N ASP A 309 16.63 2.03 -15.78
CA ASP A 309 15.87 1.57 -16.95
C ASP A 309 14.82 0.51 -16.57
N GLU A 310 15.00 -0.18 -15.44
CA GLU A 310 14.07 -1.23 -14.98
C GLU A 310 12.79 -0.66 -14.35
N VAL A 311 12.82 0.58 -13.84
CA VAL A 311 11.67 1.22 -13.18
C VAL A 311 11.11 2.29 -14.10
N ARG A 312 9.97 2.02 -14.75
CA ARG A 312 9.31 2.96 -15.68
C ARG A 312 8.31 3.89 -15.01
N GLU A 313 7.95 3.64 -13.76
CA GLU A 313 7.10 4.54 -12.99
C GLU A 313 7.79 5.90 -12.77
N VAL A 314 6.99 6.97 -12.84
CA VAL A 314 7.43 8.35 -12.54
C VAL A 314 8.04 8.37 -11.15
N PHE A 315 7.34 7.83 -10.15
CA PHE A 315 7.76 7.84 -8.75
C PHE A 315 8.34 6.51 -8.29
N CYS A 316 9.58 6.54 -7.82
CA CYS A 316 10.29 5.36 -7.31
C CYS A 316 10.77 5.56 -5.85
N ALA A 317 11.22 4.46 -5.24
CA ALA A 317 11.93 4.52 -3.96
C ALA A 317 13.22 5.35 -4.09
N LEU A 318 13.43 6.28 -3.15
CA LEU A 318 14.64 7.11 -3.09
C LEU A 318 15.85 6.38 -2.50
N ARG A 319 15.59 5.27 -1.80
CA ARG A 319 16.62 4.42 -1.20
C ARG A 319 16.60 3.06 -1.91
N ALA A 320 17.78 2.47 -2.01
CA ALA A 320 17.96 1.14 -2.55
C ALA A 320 17.30 0.03 -1.69
N PRO A 321 16.91 -1.10 -2.29
CA PRO A 321 16.86 -1.31 -3.74
C PRO A 321 15.79 -0.43 -4.36
N ARG A 322 16.08 0.16 -5.51
CA ARG A 322 15.11 1.02 -6.21
C ARG A 322 13.97 0.13 -6.73
N HIS A 323 12.75 0.58 -6.52
CA HIS A 323 11.55 -0.11 -6.96
C HIS A 323 10.41 0.90 -7.10
N ARG A 324 9.39 0.52 -7.87
CA ARG A 324 8.14 1.28 -7.98
C ARG A 324 7.51 1.52 -6.62
N LEU A 325 6.90 2.69 -6.44
CA LEU A 325 6.12 2.96 -5.24
C LEU A 325 4.76 2.28 -5.31
N GLY A 326 4.28 1.77 -4.18
CA GLY A 326 2.88 1.35 -4.02
C GLY A 326 1.99 2.50 -3.55
N SER A 327 0.68 2.34 -3.66
CA SER A 327 -0.31 3.33 -3.15
C SER A 327 -0.12 3.66 -1.66
N SER A 328 0.25 2.67 -0.84
CA SER A 328 0.58 2.89 0.58
C SER A 328 1.79 3.80 0.77
N ALA A 329 2.78 3.76 -0.13
CA ALA A 329 3.94 4.64 -0.06
C ALA A 329 3.56 6.09 -0.37
N ILE A 330 2.64 6.32 -1.31
CA ILE A 330 2.07 7.65 -1.58
C ILE A 330 1.33 8.18 -0.34
N TRP A 331 0.54 7.33 0.33
CA TRP A 331 -0.10 7.70 1.59
C TRP A 331 0.92 8.09 2.68
N LEU A 332 1.99 7.31 2.82
CA LEU A 332 3.07 7.59 3.79
C LEU A 332 3.85 8.88 3.46
N ILE A 333 4.03 9.19 2.17
CA ILE A 333 4.62 10.45 1.71
C ILE A 333 3.78 11.63 2.22
N VAL A 334 2.46 11.61 1.96
CA VAL A 334 1.57 12.69 2.35
C VAL A 334 1.51 12.83 3.87
N THR A 335 1.30 11.74 4.61
CA THR A 335 1.17 11.82 6.07
C THR A 335 2.44 12.29 6.76
N ARG A 336 3.63 11.89 6.28
CA ARG A 336 4.91 12.40 6.79
C ARG A 336 5.11 13.87 6.49
N ALA A 337 4.72 14.32 5.30
CA ALA A 337 4.76 15.73 4.97
C ALA A 337 3.82 16.54 5.88
N CYS A 338 2.61 16.04 6.18
CA CYS A 338 1.70 16.66 7.16
C CYS A 338 2.34 16.77 8.54
N THR A 339 2.94 15.69 9.05
CA THR A 339 3.62 15.71 10.36
C THR A 339 4.75 16.73 10.38
N ARG A 340 5.57 16.80 9.33
CA ARG A 340 6.65 17.79 9.21
C ARG A 340 6.12 19.22 9.16
N ALA A 341 4.95 19.43 8.56
CA ALA A 341 4.26 20.71 8.47
C ALA A 341 3.52 21.11 9.76
N GLY A 342 3.54 20.29 10.82
CA GLY A 342 2.78 20.53 12.04
C GLY A 342 1.27 20.33 11.89
N LEU A 343 0.82 19.67 10.82
CA LEU A 343 -0.59 19.42 10.54
C LEU A 343 -1.03 18.06 11.10
N GLN A 344 -2.32 17.96 11.46
CA GLN A 344 -2.92 16.66 11.72
C GLN A 344 -2.85 15.78 10.46
N PRO A 345 -2.32 14.54 10.53
CA PRO A 345 -2.11 13.73 9.34
C PRO A 345 -3.40 13.39 8.60
N PHE A 346 -3.43 13.76 7.33
CA PHE A 346 -4.47 13.36 6.38
C PHE A 346 -3.87 12.59 5.20
N GLY A 347 -4.72 11.86 4.47
CA GLY A 347 -4.31 11.02 3.35
C GLY A 347 -4.67 11.58 1.97
N PRO A 348 -4.23 10.92 0.89
CA PRO A 348 -4.50 11.33 -0.50
C PRO A 348 -5.99 11.51 -0.83
N HIS A 349 -6.88 10.73 -0.21
CA HIS A 349 -8.32 10.91 -0.41
C HIS A 349 -8.84 12.22 0.17
N GLN A 350 -8.33 12.70 1.31
CA GLN A 350 -8.74 14.00 1.86
C GLN A 350 -8.24 15.16 1.00
N LEU A 351 -7.06 15.05 0.39
CA LEU A 351 -6.59 16.04 -0.60
C LEU A 351 -7.53 16.12 -1.81
N ARG A 352 -7.95 14.95 -2.33
CA ARG A 352 -8.91 14.86 -3.43
C ARG A 352 -10.30 15.39 -3.04
N HIS A 353 -10.76 15.14 -1.80
CA HIS A 353 -11.99 15.74 -1.29
C HIS A 353 -11.86 17.26 -1.19
N GLY A 354 -10.70 17.80 -0.78
CA GLY A 354 -10.45 19.24 -0.78
C GLY A 354 -10.57 19.88 -2.16
N LEU A 355 -10.09 19.22 -3.22
CA LEU A 355 -10.31 19.68 -4.59
C LEU A 355 -11.80 19.70 -4.95
N ALA A 356 -12.53 18.63 -4.60
CA ALA A 356 -13.96 18.56 -4.87
C ALA A 356 -14.73 19.67 -4.15
N GLU A 357 -14.42 19.91 -2.87
CA GLU A 357 -15.01 20.99 -2.08
C GLU A 357 -14.70 22.36 -2.68
N ALA A 358 -13.46 22.59 -3.14
CA ALA A 358 -13.09 23.82 -3.83
C ALA A 358 -13.87 24.02 -5.14
N MET A 359 -14.10 22.95 -5.91
CA MET A 359 -14.92 23.01 -7.13
C MET A 359 -16.39 23.28 -6.83
N VAL A 360 -16.93 22.71 -5.74
CA VAL A 360 -18.29 23.03 -5.26
C VAL A 360 -18.38 24.50 -4.86
N ALA A 361 -17.42 25.01 -4.10
CA ALA A 361 -17.36 26.42 -3.71
C ALA A 361 -17.21 27.38 -4.91
N ALA A 362 -16.58 26.93 -5.99
CA ALA A 362 -16.49 27.65 -7.27
C ALA A 362 -17.69 27.41 -8.19
N GLU A 363 -18.80 26.86 -7.66
CA GLU A 363 -20.06 26.63 -8.37
C GLU A 363 -19.97 25.71 -9.59
N VAL A 364 -18.96 24.84 -9.66
CA VAL A 364 -18.84 23.86 -10.75
C VAL A 364 -19.99 22.85 -10.64
N PRO A 365 -20.74 22.57 -11.73
CA PRO A 365 -21.81 21.57 -11.70
C PRO A 365 -21.30 20.19 -11.26
N LEU A 366 -22.08 19.48 -10.43
CA LEU A 366 -21.70 18.15 -9.90
C LEU A 366 -21.32 17.15 -11.01
N ALA A 367 -21.98 17.20 -12.16
CA ALA A 367 -21.62 16.37 -13.31
C ALA A 367 -20.17 16.63 -13.77
N GLY A 368 -19.76 17.91 -13.85
CA GLY A 368 -18.40 18.32 -14.18
C GLY A 368 -17.39 17.89 -13.10
N ILE A 369 -17.75 18.01 -11.81
CA ILE A 369 -16.92 17.51 -10.70
C ILE A 369 -16.72 15.99 -10.83
N GLY A 370 -17.79 15.24 -11.11
CA GLY A 370 -17.73 13.79 -11.33
C GLY A 370 -16.83 13.40 -12.50
N GLN A 371 -16.83 14.17 -13.59
CA GLN A 371 -15.95 13.98 -14.74
C GLN A 371 -14.48 14.26 -14.39
N VAL A 372 -14.17 15.42 -13.80
CA VAL A 372 -12.80 15.79 -13.40
C VAL A 372 -12.22 14.78 -12.44
N LEU A 373 -13.00 14.38 -11.44
CA LEU A 373 -12.57 13.39 -10.46
C LEU A 373 -12.61 11.96 -11.02
N ARG A 374 -13.27 11.70 -12.15
CA ARG A 374 -13.46 10.34 -12.70
C ARG A 374 -14.18 9.43 -11.69
N HIS A 375 -15.37 9.84 -11.27
CA HIS A 375 -16.28 9.01 -10.49
C HIS A 375 -17.09 8.10 -11.41
N GLU A 376 -17.11 6.80 -11.11
CA GLU A 376 -17.89 5.83 -11.89
C GLU A 376 -19.38 5.87 -11.53
N ASP A 377 -19.68 6.14 -10.25
CA ASP A 377 -21.03 6.18 -9.73
C ASP A 377 -21.40 7.63 -9.38
N PRO A 378 -22.44 8.22 -10.01
CA PRO A 378 -22.96 9.52 -9.64
C PRO A 378 -23.30 9.66 -8.15
N ALA A 379 -23.68 8.58 -7.46
CA ALA A 379 -23.91 8.59 -6.02
C ALA A 379 -22.64 8.94 -5.22
N THR A 380 -21.45 8.65 -5.77
CA THR A 380 -20.17 9.06 -5.15
C THR A 380 -20.02 10.58 -5.18
N THR A 381 -20.39 11.22 -6.30
CA THR A 381 -20.35 12.67 -6.46
C THR A 381 -21.48 13.37 -5.73
N ALA A 382 -22.65 12.74 -5.61
CA ALA A 382 -23.79 13.25 -4.84
C ALA A 382 -23.46 13.47 -3.35
N ASN A 383 -22.45 12.79 -2.82
CA ASN A 383 -21.95 13.05 -1.47
C ASN A 383 -21.46 14.50 -1.29
N TYR A 384 -20.98 15.16 -2.35
CA TYR A 384 -20.56 16.56 -2.30
C TYR A 384 -21.71 17.56 -2.32
N ALA A 385 -22.89 17.16 -2.82
CA ALA A 385 -24.08 18.02 -2.82
C ALA A 385 -24.50 18.42 -1.40
N ARG A 386 -24.20 17.56 -0.41
CA ARG A 386 -24.50 17.80 1.00
C ARG A 386 -23.63 18.85 1.68
N VAL A 387 -22.50 19.21 1.06
CA VAL A 387 -21.54 20.20 1.59
C VAL A 387 -21.97 21.62 1.22
N ASP A 388 -22.80 21.78 0.18
CA ASP A 388 -23.37 23.06 -0.25
C ASP A 388 -24.61 23.43 0.58
N VAL A 389 -24.40 23.66 1.88
CA VAL A 389 -25.45 24.07 2.82
C VAL A 389 -26.12 25.38 2.38
N VAL A 390 -25.38 26.26 1.70
CA VAL A 390 -25.90 27.55 1.21
C VAL A 390 -26.96 27.34 0.14
N ARG A 391 -26.70 26.50 -0.87
CA ARG A 391 -27.68 26.18 -1.91
C ARG A 391 -28.79 25.27 -1.39
N LEU A 392 -28.50 24.35 -0.49
CA LEU A 392 -29.53 23.52 0.17
C LEU A 392 -30.51 24.38 0.98
N ARG A 393 -30.06 25.48 1.59
CA ARG A 393 -30.94 26.44 2.26
C ARG A 393 -31.87 27.18 1.29
N GLN A 394 -31.44 27.44 0.05
CA GLN A 394 -32.30 28.06 -0.97
C GLN A 394 -33.40 27.12 -1.45
N LEU A 395 -33.13 25.80 -1.43
CA LEU A 395 -34.11 24.77 -1.78
C LEU A 395 -35.00 24.36 -0.60
N ALA A 396 -34.65 24.75 0.62
CA ALA A 396 -35.44 24.46 1.81
C ALA A 396 -36.76 25.24 1.72
N GLN A 397 -37.87 24.51 1.69
CA GLN A 397 -39.19 25.11 1.79
C GLN A 397 -39.37 25.75 3.18
N PRO A 398 -40.15 26.85 3.30
CA PRO A 398 -40.51 27.42 4.58
C PRO A 398 -41.07 26.34 5.49
N TRP A 399 -40.66 26.34 6.76
CA TRP A 399 -41.19 25.40 7.74
C TRP A 399 -42.70 25.63 7.90
N PRO A 400 -43.56 24.64 7.64
CA PRO A 400 -44.99 24.78 7.86
C PRO A 400 -45.29 24.66 9.35
N GLY A 401 -45.17 25.76 10.10
CA GLY A 401 -45.51 25.75 11.53
C GLY A 401 -45.02 26.94 12.33
N GLY A 402 -45.61 28.11 12.08
CA GLY A 402 -45.79 29.18 13.06
C GLY A 402 -47.29 29.39 13.26
N GLY A 403 -47.99 28.34 13.72
CA GLY A 403 -49.37 28.50 14.17
C GLY A 403 -49.36 29.20 15.51
N GLU A 404 -49.87 30.43 15.55
CA GLU A 404 -50.19 31.12 16.80
C GLU A 404 -51.14 30.23 17.59
N LEU A 405 -50.68 29.72 18.73
CA LEU A 405 -51.55 29.18 19.76
C LEU A 405 -52.30 30.38 20.36
N SER A 406 -53.46 30.71 19.77
CA SER A 406 -54.46 31.60 20.38
C SER A 406 -55.31 30.84 21.39
#